data_AF-A0A955G1V9-F1
#
_entry.id   AF-A0A955G1V9-F1
#
_cell.length_a   1.000
_cell.length_b   1.000
_cell.length_c   1.000
_cell.angle_alpha   90.00
_cell.angle_beta   90.00
_cell.angle_gamma   90.00
#
_symmetry.space_group_name_H-M   'P 1'
#
loop_
_entity.id
_entity.type
_entity.pdbx_description
1 polymer ?
#
loop_
_entity_poly.entity_id
_entity_poly.type
_entity_poly.pdbx_seq_one_letter_code
_entity_poly.pdbx_strand_id
1 'polypeptide(L)'
;MRQILIFTLALFAVTASAQEYSYTITPEQGGTFTLDIVTELSDSRQSIDRTSGLDTFALQRTQYTRIQALRERQARLEVEIQQAQRQITALFSSLNGVGLNQYAAYQRTNLDSFYVADWWRYSDSEGAIYDVIGQYRENNTTVLRLQSDNTAVAVIVPKSPNWIRLNFQAGYDISGETYVEMFSTNGRDFRGQTCGGVNVRLRKVQ
;
A
#
# COMPACT_ATOMS: atom_id res chain seq x y z
N MET A 1 -28.30 25.75 -31.66
CA MET A 1 -27.99 26.07 -30.25
C MET A 1 -27.20 24.91 -29.65
N ARG A 2 -26.02 25.23 -29.13
CA ARG A 2 -25.14 24.52 -28.18
C ARG A 2 -25.00 22.99 -28.29
N GLN A 3 -23.89 22.61 -28.91
CA GLN A 3 -23.12 21.39 -28.67
C GLN A 3 -22.83 21.24 -27.16
N ILE A 4 -23.15 20.08 -26.57
CA ILE A 4 -22.55 19.64 -25.30
C ILE A 4 -21.70 18.43 -25.65
N LEU A 5 -20.42 18.73 -25.83
CA LEU A 5 -19.31 17.81 -25.94
C LEU A 5 -19.15 17.12 -24.58
N ILE A 6 -19.75 15.95 -24.38
CA ILE A 6 -19.43 15.11 -23.22
C ILE A 6 -18.10 14.44 -23.55
N PHE A 7 -17.03 15.15 -23.23
CA PHE A 7 -15.70 14.57 -23.06
C PHE A 7 -15.77 13.70 -21.80
N THR A 8 -16.21 12.46 -21.96
CA THR A 8 -15.97 11.41 -20.96
C THR A 8 -14.48 11.12 -21.03
N LEU A 9 -13.69 11.96 -20.34
CA LEU A 9 -12.33 11.64 -19.96
C LEU A 9 -12.45 10.39 -19.08
N ALA A 10 -12.30 9.23 -19.70
CA ALA A 10 -11.87 8.03 -19.01
C ALA A 10 -10.49 8.36 -18.44
N LEU A 11 -10.47 9.00 -17.26
CA LEU A 11 -9.34 8.96 -16.36
C LEU A 11 -9.15 7.49 -16.05
N PHE A 12 -8.28 6.86 -16.83
CA PHE A 12 -7.65 5.61 -16.48
C PHE A 12 -7.12 5.80 -15.07
N ALA A 13 -7.83 5.23 -14.11
CA ALA A 13 -7.30 4.95 -12.79
C ALA A 13 -6.12 4.02 -13.05
N VAL A 14 -4.93 4.61 -13.17
CA VAL A 14 -3.67 3.87 -13.17
C VAL A 14 -3.64 3.21 -11.80
N THR A 15 -3.99 1.93 -11.79
CA THR A 15 -3.87 1.05 -10.65
C THR A 15 -2.40 1.03 -10.28
N ALA A 16 -2.01 1.81 -9.28
CA ALA A 16 -0.78 1.58 -8.55
C ALA A 16 -1.03 0.34 -7.67
N SER A 17 -1.08 -0.82 -8.31
CA SER A 17 -0.74 -2.07 -7.64
C SER A 17 0.66 -1.86 -7.07
N ALA A 18 0.90 -2.22 -5.81
CA ALA A 18 2.28 -2.42 -5.38
C ALA A 18 2.88 -3.43 -6.35
N GLN A 19 3.87 -3.01 -7.12
CA GLN A 19 4.46 -3.83 -8.15
C GLN A 19 5.32 -4.88 -7.44
N GLU A 20 4.88 -6.14 -7.46
CA GLU A 20 5.61 -7.23 -6.82
C GLU A 20 6.79 -7.63 -7.70
N TYR A 21 7.94 -7.87 -7.09
CA TYR A 21 9.13 -8.34 -7.78
C TYR A 21 9.57 -9.68 -7.20
N SER A 22 9.66 -10.71 -8.03
CA SER A 22 10.31 -11.97 -7.67
C SER A 22 11.54 -12.20 -8.53
N TYR A 23 12.58 -12.76 -7.92
CA TYR A 23 13.87 -13.00 -8.55
C TYR A 23 14.16 -14.49 -8.49
N THR A 24 14.24 -15.13 -9.66
CA THR A 24 14.56 -16.56 -9.76
C THR A 24 15.90 -16.72 -10.48
N ILE A 25 16.81 -17.47 -9.87
CA ILE A 25 18.09 -17.85 -10.48
C ILE A 25 18.03 -19.35 -10.76
N THR A 26 18.14 -19.73 -12.03
CA THR A 26 18.10 -21.12 -12.46
C THR A 26 19.46 -21.53 -13.01
N PRO A 27 20.14 -22.54 -12.43
CA PRO A 27 21.36 -23.06 -13.00
C PRO A 27 21.07 -23.83 -14.30
N GLU A 28 21.89 -23.61 -15.32
CA GLU A 28 21.82 -24.29 -16.61
C GLU A 28 22.84 -25.44 -16.67
N GLN A 29 22.59 -26.42 -17.54
CA GLN A 29 23.58 -27.45 -17.86
C GLN A 29 24.75 -26.80 -18.62
N GLY A 30 25.90 -26.65 -17.96
CA GLY A 30 27.07 -25.97 -18.52
C GLY A 30 27.77 -24.97 -17.60
N GLY A 31 27.26 -24.76 -16.38
CA GLY A 31 27.87 -23.84 -15.40
C GLY A 31 27.47 -22.38 -15.57
N THR A 32 26.49 -22.11 -16.43
CA THR A 32 25.82 -20.82 -16.61
C THR A 32 24.52 -20.74 -15.81
N PHE A 33 23.95 -19.54 -15.71
CA PHE A 33 22.72 -19.25 -14.99
C PHE A 33 21.75 -18.45 -15.87
N THR A 34 20.47 -18.74 -15.72
CA THR A 34 19.36 -17.87 -16.12
C THR A 34 18.91 -17.05 -14.92
N LEU A 35 18.73 -15.74 -15.11
CA LEU A 35 18.10 -14.81 -14.17
C LEU A 35 16.75 -14.38 -14.71
N ASP A 36 15.69 -14.66 -13.96
CA ASP A 36 14.34 -14.16 -14.21
C ASP A 36 13.97 -13.09 -13.18
N ILE A 37 13.63 -11.89 -13.66
CA ILE A 37 12.96 -10.86 -12.85
C ILE A 37 11.49 -10.84 -13.23
N VAL A 38 10.66 -11.38 -12.36
CA VAL A 38 9.21 -11.37 -12.54
C VAL A 38 8.68 -10.12 -11.87
N THR A 39 7.92 -9.35 -12.63
CA THR A 39 7.28 -8.13 -12.20
C THR A 39 5.76 -8.31 -12.31
N GLU A 40 5.06 -8.36 -11.19
CA GLU A 40 3.62 -8.48 -11.19
C GLU A 40 2.98 -7.10 -11.34
N LEU A 41 2.23 -6.91 -12.42
CA LEU A 41 1.58 -5.65 -12.76
C LEU A 41 0.14 -5.61 -12.23
N SER A 42 -0.50 -6.77 -12.09
CA SER A 42 -1.84 -6.97 -11.52
C SER A 42 -2.07 -8.45 -11.23
N ASP A 43 -3.16 -8.77 -10.52
CA ASP A 43 -3.60 -10.13 -10.15
C ASP A 43 -3.65 -11.15 -11.32
N SER A 44 -3.59 -10.71 -12.58
CA SER A 44 -3.58 -11.57 -13.79
C SER A 44 -2.48 -11.26 -14.81
N ARG A 45 -1.57 -10.30 -14.51
CA ARG A 45 -0.56 -9.83 -15.48
C ARG A 45 0.82 -9.79 -14.84
N GLN A 46 1.71 -10.63 -15.35
CA GLN A 46 3.12 -10.67 -14.98
C GLN A 46 3.99 -10.30 -16.19
N SER A 47 5.13 -9.68 -15.93
CA SER A 47 6.18 -9.41 -16.92
C SER A 47 7.46 -10.11 -16.45
N ILE A 48 8.07 -10.93 -17.31
CA ILE A 48 9.30 -11.65 -16.99
C ILE A 48 10.43 -11.07 -17.84
N ASP A 49 11.40 -10.45 -17.19
CA ASP A 49 12.67 -10.04 -17.82
C ASP A 49 13.70 -11.16 -17.56
N ARG A 50 14.04 -11.89 -18.63
CA ARG A 50 14.91 -13.07 -18.59
C ARG A 50 16.27 -12.75 -19.19
N THR A 51 17.34 -13.02 -18.45
CA THR A 51 18.72 -12.97 -18.93
C THR A 51 19.37 -14.34 -18.76
N SER A 52 19.72 -15.01 -19.86
CA SER A 52 20.31 -16.37 -19.87
C SER A 52 21.81 -16.37 -20.15
N GLY A 53 22.49 -17.50 -19.89
CA GLY A 53 23.89 -17.66 -20.24
C GLY A 53 24.86 -16.82 -19.40
N LEU A 54 24.46 -16.42 -18.19
CA LEU A 54 25.32 -15.67 -17.28
C LEU A 54 26.31 -16.62 -16.62
N ASP A 55 27.60 -16.34 -16.69
CA ASP A 55 28.56 -17.00 -15.79
C ASP A 55 28.42 -16.48 -14.35
N THR A 56 29.10 -17.12 -13.40
CA THR A 56 29.04 -16.75 -11.97
C THR A 56 29.39 -15.29 -11.72
N PHE A 57 30.40 -14.75 -12.41
CA PHE A 57 30.87 -13.39 -12.20
C PHE A 57 29.89 -12.37 -12.80
N ALA A 58 29.38 -12.63 -14.00
CA ALA A 58 28.38 -11.82 -14.68
C ALA A 58 27.06 -11.77 -13.88
N LEU A 59 26.62 -12.90 -13.33
CA LEU A 59 25.45 -12.96 -12.46
C LEU A 59 25.66 -12.12 -11.20
N GLN A 60 26.76 -12.32 -10.47
CA GLN A 60 27.06 -11.58 -9.23
C GLN A 60 27.16 -10.08 -9.49
N ARG A 61 27.90 -9.67 -10.52
CA ARG A 61 28.04 -8.26 -10.89
C ARG A 61 26.69 -7.63 -11.20
N THR A 62 25.85 -8.30 -11.99
CA THR A 62 24.51 -7.81 -12.35
C THR A 62 23.63 -7.61 -11.12
N GLN A 63 23.63 -8.59 -10.20
CA GLN A 63 22.87 -8.50 -8.96
C GLN A 63 23.37 -7.36 -8.06
N TYR A 64 24.69 -7.24 -7.86
CA TYR A 64 25.26 -6.18 -7.02
C TYR A 64 25.03 -4.78 -7.59
N THR A 65 25.14 -4.58 -8.91
CA THR A 65 24.80 -3.30 -9.54
C THR A 65 23.33 -2.93 -9.33
N ARG A 66 22.41 -3.89 -9.45
CA ARG A 66 20.97 -3.66 -9.17
C ARG A 66 20.73 -3.30 -7.70
N ILE A 67 21.35 -4.04 -6.77
CA ILE A 67 21.26 -3.74 -5.33
C ILE A 67 21.78 -2.33 -5.04
N GLN A 68 22.92 -1.95 -5.61
CA GLN A 68 23.48 -0.61 -5.43
C GLN A 68 22.53 0.48 -5.96
N ALA A 69 21.98 0.30 -7.17
CA ALA A 69 21.02 1.25 -7.73
C ALA A 69 19.75 1.40 -6.85
N LEU A 70 19.26 0.30 -6.26
CA LEU A 70 18.16 0.33 -5.30
C LEU A 70 18.54 1.07 -4.01
N ARG A 71 19.75 0.87 -3.48
CA ARG A 71 20.25 1.60 -2.31
C ARG A 71 20.36 3.09 -2.57
N GLU A 72 20.87 3.50 -3.73
CA GLU A 72 20.94 4.91 -4.13
C GLU A 72 19.55 5.54 -4.31
N ARG A 73 18.59 4.77 -4.86
CA ARG A 73 17.19 5.20 -4.93
C ARG A 73 16.59 5.37 -3.53
N GLN A 74 16.83 4.42 -2.63
CA GLN A 74 16.37 4.51 -1.24
C GLN A 74 16.92 5.77 -0.55
N ALA A 75 18.23 6.02 -0.66
CA ALA A 75 18.86 7.20 -0.07
C ALA A 75 18.27 8.52 -0.60
N ARG A 76 17.96 8.60 -1.90
CA ARG A 76 17.28 9.78 -2.48
C ARG A 76 15.87 9.98 -1.89
N LEU A 77 15.07 8.92 -1.80
CA LEU A 77 13.74 8.98 -1.20
C LEU A 77 13.80 9.40 0.28
N GLU A 78 14.80 8.92 1.03
CA GLU A 78 15.01 9.34 2.42
C GLU A 78 15.30 10.84 2.54
N VAL A 79 16.11 11.40 1.63
CA VAL A 79 16.35 12.85 1.56
C VAL A 79 15.06 13.62 1.26
N GLU A 80 14.23 13.15 0.32
CA GLU A 80 12.93 13.76 0.01
C GLU A 80 11.98 13.73 1.22
N ILE A 81 11.91 12.60 1.93
CA ILE A 81 11.11 12.46 3.17
C ILE A 81 11.59 13.48 4.22
N GLN A 82 12.90 13.61 4.44
CA GLN A 82 13.44 14.59 5.38
C GLN A 82 13.15 16.03 4.97
N GLN A 83 13.23 16.35 3.67
CA GLN A 83 12.86 17.67 3.16
C GLN A 83 11.38 17.98 3.42
N ALA A 84 10.49 17.02 3.13
CA ALA A 84 9.07 17.16 3.43
C ALA A 84 8.81 17.36 4.94
N GLN A 85 9.49 16.60 5.80
CA GLN A 85 9.39 16.77 7.27
C GLN A 85 9.84 18.16 7.74
N ARG A 86 10.91 18.71 7.15
CA ARG A 86 11.34 20.10 7.43
C ARG A 86 10.28 21.11 7.00
N GLN A 87 9.69 20.95 5.83
CA GLN A 87 8.60 21.82 5.37
C GLN A 87 7.37 21.73 6.28
N ILE A 88 6.95 20.52 6.66
CA ILE A 88 5.86 20.30 7.61
C ILE A 88 6.14 21.02 8.94
N THR A 89 7.35 20.89 9.48
CA THR A 89 7.76 21.55 10.72
C THR A 89 7.72 23.09 10.59
N ALA A 90 8.21 23.63 9.46
CA ALA A 90 8.16 25.06 9.20
C ALA A 90 6.72 25.59 9.10
N LEU A 91 5.82 24.84 8.45
CA LEU A 91 4.39 25.17 8.38
C LEU A 91 3.76 25.18 9.78
N PHE A 92 4.01 24.15 10.59
CA PHE A 92 3.54 24.13 11.97
C PHE A 92 4.06 25.31 12.79
N SER A 93 5.35 25.63 12.67
CA SER A 93 5.94 26.78 13.35
C SER A 93 5.26 28.09 12.94
N SER A 94 5.00 28.29 11.64
CA SER A 94 4.31 29.48 11.13
C SER A 94 2.87 29.61 11.66
N LEU A 95 2.10 28.52 11.70
CA LEU A 95 0.74 28.49 12.24
C LEU A 95 0.71 28.71 13.75
N ASN A 96 1.66 28.10 14.48
CA ASN A 96 1.83 28.33 15.92
C ASN A 96 2.16 29.79 16.22
N GLY A 97 3.00 30.43 15.41
CA GLY A 97 3.41 31.82 15.57
C GLY A 97 2.26 32.82 15.52
N VAL A 98 1.14 32.46 14.87
CA VAL A 98 -0.09 33.26 14.79
C VAL A 98 -1.25 32.66 15.58
N GLY A 99 -1.03 31.60 16.35
CA GLY A 99 -2.07 30.94 17.17
C GLY A 99 -3.12 30.15 16.38
N LEU A 100 -2.84 29.77 15.13
CA LEU A 100 -3.79 29.10 14.22
C LEU A 100 -3.50 27.61 14.00
N ASN A 101 -2.64 26.99 14.81
CA ASN A 101 -2.34 25.57 14.65
C ASN A 101 -3.47 24.68 15.19
N GLN A 102 -4.45 24.42 14.32
CA GLN A 102 -5.58 23.52 14.59
C GLN A 102 -5.50 22.23 13.75
N TYR A 103 -4.30 21.84 13.30
CA TYR A 103 -4.12 20.74 12.36
C TYR A 103 -4.68 19.40 12.87
N ALA A 104 -4.58 19.13 14.18
CA ALA A 104 -5.15 17.91 14.77
C ALA A 104 -6.68 17.87 14.67
N ALA A 105 -7.36 19.02 14.82
CA ALA A 105 -8.80 19.14 14.62
C ALA A 105 -9.16 18.99 13.14
N TYR A 106 -8.42 19.64 12.24
CA TYR A 106 -8.59 19.49 10.78
C TYR A 106 -8.43 18.04 10.32
N GLN A 107 -7.38 17.34 10.78
CA GLN A 107 -7.15 15.93 10.50
C GLN A 107 -8.30 15.05 10.97
N ARG A 108 -8.82 15.32 12.17
CA ARG A 108 -9.98 14.61 12.72
C ARG A 108 -11.21 14.80 11.82
N THR A 109 -11.56 16.03 11.48
CA THR A 109 -12.68 16.33 10.57
C THR A 109 -12.52 15.69 9.20
N ASN A 110 -11.31 15.68 8.64
CA ASN A 110 -11.07 15.16 7.29
C ASN A 110 -11.08 13.62 7.22
N LEU A 111 -10.75 12.93 8.32
CA LEU A 111 -10.63 11.47 8.36
C LEU A 111 -11.86 10.78 8.97
N ASP A 112 -12.57 11.42 9.91
CA ASP A 112 -13.78 10.87 10.54
C ASP A 112 -14.88 10.54 9.50
N SER A 113 -14.99 11.29 8.40
CA SER A 113 -15.99 11.03 7.36
C SER A 113 -15.60 9.94 6.35
N PHE A 114 -14.32 9.52 6.32
CA PHE A 114 -13.81 8.73 5.21
C PHE A 114 -13.98 7.21 5.39
N TYR A 115 -13.92 6.75 6.64
CA TYR A 115 -13.86 5.31 6.97
C TYR A 115 -15.09 4.80 7.75
N VAL A 116 -15.90 5.72 8.27
CA VAL A 116 -17.02 5.43 9.17
C VAL A 116 -18.30 5.13 8.38
N ALA A 117 -19.07 4.13 8.85
CA ALA A 117 -20.40 3.77 8.36
C ALA A 117 -20.48 3.10 6.98
N ASP A 118 -19.34 2.67 6.44
CA ASP A 118 -19.29 1.93 5.19
C ASP A 118 -19.22 0.42 5.38
N TRP A 119 -19.74 -0.28 4.38
CA TRP A 119 -19.51 -1.71 4.21
C TRP A 119 -18.17 -1.92 3.53
N TRP A 120 -17.36 -2.78 4.11
CA TRP A 120 -16.06 -3.14 3.58
C TRP A 120 -16.02 -4.64 3.33
N ARG A 121 -15.26 -5.03 2.33
CA ARG A 121 -14.89 -6.40 2.08
C ARG A 121 -13.40 -6.53 2.28
N TYR A 122 -13.03 -7.33 3.26
CA TYR A 122 -11.67 -7.79 3.46
C TYR A 122 -11.46 -9.07 2.64
N SER A 123 -10.29 -9.19 2.01
CA SER A 123 -9.84 -10.45 1.40
C SER A 123 -8.33 -10.55 1.45
N ASP A 124 -7.79 -11.77 1.59
CA ASP A 124 -6.37 -12.05 1.43
C ASP A 124 -6.08 -13.16 0.41
N SER A 125 -4.80 -13.34 0.08
CA SER A 125 -4.33 -14.39 -0.84
C SER A 125 -4.32 -15.78 -0.23
N GLU A 126 -4.53 -15.94 1.08
CA GLU A 126 -4.67 -17.24 1.74
C GLU A 126 -6.12 -17.78 1.63
N GLY A 127 -7.05 -16.92 1.20
CA GLY A 127 -8.42 -17.29 0.86
C GLY A 127 -9.47 -16.82 1.87
N ALA A 128 -9.08 -16.04 2.89
CA ALA A 128 -10.05 -15.46 3.81
C ALA A 128 -10.82 -14.33 3.13
N ILE A 129 -12.14 -14.32 3.28
CA ILE A 129 -13.02 -13.26 2.78
C ILE A 129 -14.04 -12.93 3.86
N TYR A 130 -14.04 -11.68 4.30
CA TYR A 130 -14.93 -11.20 5.35
C TYR A 130 -15.65 -9.93 4.90
N ASP A 131 -16.98 -9.92 5.05
CA ASP A 131 -17.75 -8.69 4.99
C ASP A 131 -17.73 -8.04 6.40
N VAL A 132 -17.24 -6.80 6.45
CA VAL A 132 -17.00 -6.06 7.70
C VAL A 132 -17.63 -4.67 7.64
N ILE A 133 -18.05 -4.18 8.80
CA ILE A 133 -18.66 -2.87 8.97
C ILE A 133 -17.67 -1.97 9.70
N GLY A 134 -17.45 -0.77 9.17
CA GLY A 134 -16.62 0.24 9.82
C GLY A 134 -17.39 0.98 10.91
N GLN A 135 -16.99 0.79 12.16
CA GLN A 135 -17.53 1.52 13.31
C GLN A 135 -16.52 2.55 13.82
N TYR A 136 -16.95 3.80 13.93
CA TYR A 136 -16.13 4.87 14.49
C TYR A 136 -15.74 4.61 15.95
N ARG A 137 -14.51 4.99 16.31
CA ARG A 137 -14.02 5.04 17.70
C ARG A 137 -13.31 6.37 17.96
N GLU A 138 -13.26 6.75 19.23
CA GLU A 138 -12.46 7.89 19.69
C GLU A 138 -10.99 7.80 19.22
N ASN A 139 -10.36 8.97 19.03
CA ASN A 139 -8.99 9.13 18.52
C ASN A 139 -8.78 8.79 17.02
N ASN A 140 -9.79 9.04 16.17
CA ASN A 140 -9.65 8.93 14.71
C ASN A 140 -9.25 7.52 14.25
N THR A 141 -9.81 6.51 14.92
CA THR A 141 -9.62 5.11 14.53
C THR A 141 -10.97 4.51 14.18
N THR A 142 -11.01 3.65 13.16
CA THR A 142 -12.22 2.92 12.77
C THR A 142 -12.02 1.46 13.07
N VAL A 143 -12.89 0.88 13.89
CA VAL A 143 -12.88 -0.56 14.17
C VAL A 143 -13.65 -1.26 13.07
N LEU A 144 -13.04 -2.27 12.45
CA LEU A 144 -13.71 -3.19 11.55
C LEU A 144 -14.30 -4.34 12.36
N ARG A 145 -15.60 -4.56 12.19
CA ARG A 145 -16.32 -5.67 12.82
C ARG A 145 -16.96 -6.56 11.77
N LEU A 146 -16.96 -7.87 11.98
CA LEU A 146 -17.67 -8.80 11.11
C LEU A 146 -19.16 -8.47 11.07
N GLN A 147 -19.74 -8.52 9.87
CA GLN A 147 -21.18 -8.35 9.70
C GLN A 147 -21.99 -9.47 10.37
N SER A 148 -21.44 -10.69 10.45
CA SER A 148 -22.13 -11.89 10.92
C SER A 148 -22.44 -11.88 12.42
N ASP A 149 -21.49 -11.43 13.24
CA ASP A 149 -21.53 -11.59 14.70
C ASP A 149 -21.05 -10.33 15.44
N ASN A 150 -20.72 -9.26 14.71
CA ASN A 150 -20.21 -8.00 15.26
C ASN A 150 -18.86 -8.14 16.00
N THR A 151 -18.13 -9.23 15.80
CA THR A 151 -16.79 -9.44 16.40
C THR A 151 -15.79 -8.47 15.78
N ALA A 152 -14.95 -7.83 16.59
CA ALA A 152 -13.92 -6.91 16.12
C ALA A 152 -12.74 -7.69 15.53
N VAL A 153 -12.37 -7.38 14.29
CA VAL A 153 -11.31 -8.09 13.56
C VAL A 153 -10.08 -7.24 13.33
N ALA A 154 -10.26 -5.93 13.15
CA ALA A 154 -9.16 -5.03 12.90
C ALA A 154 -9.49 -3.58 13.25
N VAL A 155 -8.47 -2.73 13.26
CA VAL A 155 -8.57 -1.28 13.45
C VAL A 155 -7.83 -0.58 12.32
N ILE A 156 -8.52 0.30 11.61
CA ILE A 156 -7.94 1.23 10.65
C ILE A 156 -7.33 2.40 11.42
N VAL A 157 -6.02 2.59 11.22
CA VAL A 157 -5.26 3.76 11.67
C VAL A 157 -4.85 4.55 10.43
N PRO A 158 -5.57 5.62 10.08
CA PRO A 158 -5.26 6.40 8.89
C PRO A 158 -3.99 7.24 9.09
N LYS A 159 -3.07 7.18 8.11
CA LYS A 159 -1.94 8.10 7.98
C LYS A 159 -2.23 9.22 6.99
N SER A 160 -3.03 8.92 5.97
CA SER A 160 -3.62 9.86 5.01
C SER A 160 -4.92 9.27 4.46
N PRO A 161 -5.71 10.00 3.64
CA PRO A 161 -6.91 9.44 3.01
C PRO A 161 -6.66 8.20 2.13
N ASN A 162 -5.42 8.03 1.65
CA ASN A 162 -5.03 6.97 0.74
C ASN A 162 -4.00 6.01 1.35
N TRP A 163 -3.60 6.22 2.61
CA TRP A 163 -2.63 5.38 3.28
C TRP A 163 -3.09 5.08 4.70
N ILE A 164 -3.30 3.81 4.98
CA ILE A 164 -3.79 3.32 6.27
C ILE A 164 -2.86 2.23 6.79
N ARG A 165 -2.81 2.08 8.10
CA ARG A 165 -2.36 0.87 8.76
C ARG A 165 -3.59 0.11 9.25
N LEU A 166 -3.71 -1.16 8.88
CA LEU A 166 -4.73 -2.06 9.39
C LEU A 166 -4.11 -2.90 10.50
N ASN A 167 -4.50 -2.66 11.75
CA ASN A 167 -4.06 -3.43 12.91
C ASN A 167 -5.05 -4.55 13.20
N PHE A 168 -4.63 -5.81 13.14
CA PHE A 168 -5.48 -6.96 13.42
C PHE A 168 -5.73 -7.12 14.92
N GLN A 169 -6.91 -7.61 15.26
CA GLN A 169 -7.23 -8.09 16.60
C GLN A 169 -6.63 -9.48 16.82
N ALA A 170 -6.42 -9.86 18.07
CA ALA A 170 -5.89 -11.19 18.41
C ALA A 170 -6.80 -12.29 17.85
N GLY A 171 -6.21 -13.29 17.17
CA GLY A 171 -6.94 -14.37 16.51
C GLY A 171 -7.37 -14.06 15.07
N TYR A 172 -7.05 -12.85 14.58
CA TYR A 172 -7.21 -12.43 13.18
C TYR A 172 -5.88 -11.97 12.57
N ASP A 173 -4.76 -12.29 13.23
CA ASP A 173 -3.43 -12.08 12.70
C ASP A 173 -3.17 -12.95 11.46
N ILE A 174 -2.44 -12.40 10.51
CA ILE A 174 -2.14 -13.05 9.23
C ILE A 174 -0.69 -13.50 9.28
N SER A 175 -0.47 -14.81 9.19
CA SER A 175 0.88 -15.39 9.28
C SER A 175 1.67 -14.93 10.53
N GLY A 176 0.98 -14.67 11.65
CA GLY A 176 1.57 -14.15 12.88
C GLY A 176 1.82 -12.63 12.91
N GLU A 177 1.40 -11.90 11.87
CA GLU A 177 1.54 -10.45 11.79
C GLU A 177 0.30 -9.73 12.33
N THR A 178 0.56 -8.71 13.16
CA THR A 178 -0.49 -7.94 13.87
C THR A 178 -0.91 -6.69 13.12
N TYR A 179 -0.24 -6.33 12.02
CA TYR A 179 -0.64 -5.21 11.19
C TYR A 179 -0.18 -5.34 9.74
N VAL A 180 -0.85 -4.64 8.84
CA VAL A 180 -0.42 -4.43 7.46
C VAL A 180 -0.56 -2.97 7.07
N GLU A 181 0.42 -2.42 6.36
CA GLU A 181 0.34 -1.09 5.76
C GLU A 181 -0.33 -1.20 4.40
N MET A 182 -1.37 -0.39 4.15
CA MET A 182 -2.18 -0.49 2.95
C MET A 182 -2.34 0.87 2.26
N PHE A 183 -2.23 0.85 0.94
CA PHE A 183 -2.36 2.04 0.10
C PHE A 183 -3.55 1.94 -0.86
N SER A 184 -4.17 3.07 -1.18
CA SER A 184 -5.24 3.19 -2.16
C SER A 184 -4.98 4.36 -3.11
N THR A 185 -5.31 4.20 -4.38
CA THR A 185 -5.26 5.31 -5.36
C THR A 185 -6.55 6.13 -5.39
N ASN A 186 -7.66 5.56 -4.92
CA ASN A 186 -9.00 6.15 -4.99
C ASN A 186 -9.67 6.26 -3.62
N GLY A 187 -8.98 5.86 -2.56
CA GLY A 187 -9.47 5.79 -1.19
C GLY A 187 -10.67 4.86 -0.99
N ARG A 188 -10.86 3.88 -1.88
CA ARG A 188 -11.92 2.87 -1.79
C ARG A 188 -11.39 1.45 -1.84
N ASP A 189 -10.28 1.23 -2.54
CA ASP A 189 -9.64 -0.08 -2.67
C ASP A 189 -8.23 0.02 -2.09
N PHE A 190 -8.06 -0.42 -0.84
CA PHE A 190 -6.78 -0.44 -0.15
C PHE A 190 -6.12 -1.79 -0.34
N ARG A 191 -4.83 -1.79 -0.66
CA ARG A 191 -4.03 -3.00 -0.86
C ARG A 191 -2.72 -2.89 -0.08
N GLY A 192 -2.28 -4.00 0.49
CA GLY A 192 -1.03 -4.11 1.21
C GLY A 192 -0.50 -5.54 1.17
N GLN A 193 0.72 -5.74 1.65
CA GLN A 193 1.35 -7.05 1.76
C GLN A 193 1.97 -7.19 3.15
N THR A 194 1.81 -8.35 3.77
CA THR A 194 2.49 -8.72 5.01
C THR A 194 3.99 -8.96 4.73
N CYS A 195 4.83 -8.94 5.76
CA CYS A 195 6.24 -9.29 5.63
C CYS A 195 6.42 -10.75 5.17
N GLY A 196 5.48 -11.63 5.50
CA GLY A 196 5.37 -13.01 5.04
C GLY A 196 4.91 -13.19 3.59
N GLY A 197 4.58 -12.09 2.87
CA GLY A 197 4.20 -12.13 1.46
C GLY A 197 2.71 -12.35 1.19
N VAL A 198 1.86 -12.32 2.22
CA VAL A 198 0.40 -12.45 2.05
C VAL A 198 -0.16 -11.13 1.55
N ASN A 199 -0.84 -11.17 0.42
CA ASN A 199 -1.51 -10.01 -0.16
C ASN A 199 -2.85 -9.78 0.53
N VAL A 200 -3.08 -8.56 0.97
CA VAL A 200 -4.26 -8.15 1.72
C VAL A 200 -4.97 -7.02 1.00
N ARG A 201 -6.29 -7.11 0.92
CA ARG A 201 -7.16 -6.13 0.29
C ARG A 201 -8.32 -5.76 1.20
N LEU A 202 -8.57 -4.47 1.32
CA LEU A 202 -9.71 -3.91 2.04
C LEU A 202 -10.45 -2.95 1.10
N ARG A 203 -11.66 -3.34 0.67
CA ARG A 203 -12.42 -2.62 -0.33
C ARG A 203 -13.76 -2.14 0.21
N LYS A 204 -14.07 -0.86 0.03
CA LYS A 204 -15.39 -0.28 0.27
C LYS A 204 -16.40 -0.83 -0.75
N VAL A 205 -17.52 -1.38 -0.27
CA VAL A 205 -18.51 -2.15 -1.06
C VAL A 205 -19.66 -1.28 -1.59
N GLN A 206 -19.81 -0.05 -1.08
CA GLN A 206 -20.74 0.95 -1.63
C GLN A 206 -20.21 1.57 -2.92
#